data_AF-A0A6M8HNE0-F1
#
_entry.id   AF-A0A6M8HNE0-F1
#
_cell.length_a   1.000
_cell.length_b   1.000
_cell.length_c   1.000
_cell.angle_alpha   90.00
_cell.angle_beta   90.00
_cell.angle_gamma   90.00
#
_symmetry.space_group_name_H-M   'P 1'
#
loop_
_entity.id
_entity.type
_entity.pdbx_description
1 polymer ?
#
loop_
_entity_poly.entity_id
_entity_poly.type
_entity_poly.pdbx_seq_one_letter_code
_entity_poly.pdbx_strand_id
1 'polypeptide(L)'
;MPLFVIEVEGEPIVVFPEDDLSLAKEEASTGNVTEALQEFQRDGKPVWSGDSPLNVREANPDETALYNAGLAEALEEGDITEDETDEFAVFLIETDDME
;
A
#
# COMPACT_ATOMS: atom_id res chain seq x y z
N MET A 1 -8.77 10.18 7.55
CA MET A 1 -8.06 9.06 8.18
C MET A 1 -6.57 9.33 8.14
N PRO A 2 -5.80 8.83 9.12
CA PRO A 2 -4.35 8.73 8.98
C PRO A 2 -3.99 7.77 7.83
N LEU A 3 -2.79 7.95 7.27
CA LEU A 3 -2.23 7.09 6.24
C LEU A 3 -1.03 6.34 6.81
N PHE A 4 -0.91 5.08 6.45
CA PHE A 4 0.16 4.21 6.88
C PHE A 4 0.89 3.63 5.69
N VAL A 5 2.18 3.39 5.90
CA VAL A 5 3.08 2.84 4.89
C VAL A 5 3.61 1.52 5.40
N ILE A 6 3.53 0.50 4.55
CA ILE A 6 4.20 -0.78 4.76
C ILE A 6 5.60 -0.68 4.18
N GLU A 7 6.59 -0.87 5.03
CA GLU A 7 8.00 -0.94 4.69
C GLU A 7 8.47 -2.41 4.74
N VAL A 8 9.02 -2.88 3.63
CA VAL A 8 9.67 -4.19 3.52
C VAL A 8 11.16 -3.96 3.37
N GLU A 9 11.96 -4.52 4.28
CA GLU A 9 13.44 -4.39 4.26
C GLU A 9 13.95 -2.92 4.26
N GLY A 10 13.14 -1.99 4.79
CA GLY A 10 13.47 -0.56 4.86
C GLY A 10 13.10 0.24 3.61
N GLU A 11 12.37 -0.37 2.69
CA GLU A 11 11.82 0.32 1.52
C GLU A 11 10.29 0.48 1.66
N PRO A 12 9.74 1.69 1.48
CA PRO A 12 8.30 1.93 1.52
C PRO A 12 7.65 1.33 0.26
N ILE A 13 6.75 0.39 0.46
CA ILE A 13 6.15 -0.41 -0.61
C ILE A 13 4.78 0.11 -0.98
N VAL A 14 3.89 0.22 0.01
CA VAL A 14 2.48 0.56 -0.21
C VAL A 14 2.03 1.51 0.87
N VAL A 15 1.22 2.48 0.49
CA VAL A 15 0.55 3.43 1.36
C VAL A 15 -0.96 3.21 1.30
N PHE A 16 -1.60 3.14 2.46
CA PHE A 16 -3.02 2.86 2.62
C PHE A 16 -3.60 3.64 3.80
N PRO A 17 -4.90 3.98 3.78
CA PRO A 17 -5.57 4.60 4.91
C PRO A 17 -5.94 3.55 5.95
N GLU A 18 -5.86 3.93 7.21
CA GLU A 18 -6.36 3.10 8.31
C GLU A 18 -6.71 3.99 9.50
N ASP A 19 -7.50 3.50 10.45
CA ASP A 19 -7.95 4.29 11.60
C ASP A 19 -6.79 4.54 12.59
N ASP A 20 -5.96 3.52 12.81
CA ASP A 20 -4.88 3.55 13.81
C ASP A 20 -3.69 2.66 13.43
N LEU A 21 -2.50 3.01 13.95
CA LEU A 21 -1.26 2.27 13.70
C LEU A 21 -1.34 0.79 14.12
N SER A 22 -2.09 0.49 15.18
CA SER A 22 -2.27 -0.89 15.64
C SER A 22 -3.06 -1.71 14.64
N LEU A 23 -4.17 -1.16 14.12
CA LEU A 23 -4.97 -1.81 13.09
C LEU A 23 -4.18 -1.96 11.80
N ALA A 24 -3.46 -0.91 11.39
CA ALA A 24 -2.59 -0.96 10.21
C ALA A 24 -1.53 -2.07 10.30
N LYS A 25 -0.99 -2.33 11.50
CA LYS A 25 -0.06 -3.45 11.74
C LYS A 25 -0.75 -4.80 11.71
N GLU A 26 -1.96 -4.89 12.26
CA GLU A 26 -2.77 -6.11 12.21
C GLU A 26 -3.11 -6.45 10.77
N GLU A 27 -3.67 -5.49 10.02
CA GLU A 27 -4.01 -5.61 8.59
C GLU A 27 -2.80 -5.95 7.73
N ALA A 28 -1.66 -5.26 7.90
CA ALA A 28 -0.42 -5.60 7.20
C ALA A 28 0.07 -7.03 7.52
N SER A 29 -0.30 -7.58 8.67
CA SER A 29 0.03 -8.95 9.08
C SER A 29 -1.08 -9.95 8.74
N THR A 30 -2.21 -9.50 8.19
CA THR A 30 -3.27 -10.40 7.72
C THR A 30 -2.88 -11.03 6.39
N GLY A 31 -3.42 -12.25 6.17
CA GLY A 31 -3.20 -13.01 4.94
C GLY A 31 -3.46 -12.18 3.68
N ASN A 32 -4.51 -11.37 3.67
CA ASN A 32 -4.94 -10.62 2.50
C ASN A 32 -3.88 -9.64 1.98
N VAL A 33 -3.26 -8.85 2.86
CA VAL A 33 -2.20 -7.91 2.47
C VAL A 33 -0.94 -8.67 2.08
N THR A 34 -0.57 -9.70 2.84
CA THR A 34 0.61 -10.50 2.54
C THR A 34 0.51 -11.28 1.23
N GLU A 35 -0.68 -11.76 0.88
CA GLU A 35 -0.99 -12.44 -0.37
C GLU A 35 -0.92 -11.46 -1.52
N ALA A 36 -1.55 -10.28 -1.40
CA ALA A 36 -1.43 -9.22 -2.39
C ALA A 36 0.05 -8.84 -2.64
N LEU A 37 0.84 -8.62 -1.58
CA LEU A 37 2.27 -8.30 -1.71
C LEU A 37 3.11 -9.42 -2.35
N GLN A 38 2.66 -10.67 -2.30
CA GLN A 38 3.28 -11.79 -3.00
C GLN A 38 2.85 -11.87 -4.47
N GLU A 39 1.63 -11.43 -4.79
CA GLU A 39 1.11 -11.34 -6.15
C GLU A 39 1.76 -10.21 -6.93
N PHE A 40 1.98 -9.04 -6.30
CA PHE A 40 2.68 -7.92 -6.92
C PHE A 40 4.18 -8.22 -7.06
N GLN A 41 4.74 -7.90 -8.22
CA GLN A 41 6.16 -8.08 -8.53
C GLN A 41 6.85 -6.76 -8.87
N ARG A 42 8.08 -6.63 -8.41
CA ARG A 42 9.02 -5.57 -8.75
C ARG A 42 10.26 -6.20 -9.37
N ASP A 43 10.63 -5.77 -10.57
CA ASP A 43 11.85 -6.24 -11.27
C ASP A 43 11.89 -7.78 -11.39
N GLY A 44 10.73 -8.41 -11.64
CA GLY A 44 10.57 -9.86 -11.75
C GLY A 44 10.71 -10.63 -10.43
N LYS A 45 10.59 -9.96 -9.28
CA LYS A 45 10.58 -10.57 -7.94
C LYS A 45 9.32 -10.15 -7.19
N PRO A 46 8.73 -11.03 -6.36
CA PRO A 46 7.61 -10.64 -5.52
C PRO A 46 8.03 -9.49 -4.60
N VAL A 47 7.15 -8.52 -4.45
CA VAL A 47 7.36 -7.33 -3.61
C VAL A 47 7.63 -7.75 -2.17
N TRP A 48 6.97 -8.82 -1.70
CA TRP A 48 7.29 -9.46 -0.44
C TRP A 48 7.60 -10.95 -0.62
N SER A 49 8.74 -11.39 -0.07
CA SER A 49 9.18 -12.79 -0.19
C SER A 49 8.52 -13.74 0.80
N GLY A 50 7.69 -13.27 1.72
CA GLY A 50 7.07 -14.09 2.78
C GLY A 50 7.86 -14.20 4.08
N ASP A 51 9.14 -13.83 4.07
CA ASP A 51 10.07 -13.99 5.20
C ASP A 51 10.57 -12.63 5.74
N SER A 52 10.52 -11.58 4.91
CA SER A 52 11.03 -10.25 5.28
C SER A 52 10.12 -9.58 6.33
N PRO A 53 10.67 -8.88 7.34
CA PRO A 53 9.87 -8.21 8.35
C PRO A 53 9.08 -7.04 7.76
N LEU A 54 7.75 -7.10 7.89
CA LEU A 54 6.84 -6.02 7.54
C LEU A 54 6.86 -4.99 8.67
N ASN A 55 7.27 -3.77 8.36
CA ASN A 55 7.20 -2.64 9.27
C ASN A 55 6.07 -1.74 8.81
N VAL A 56 5.26 -1.26 9.74
CA VAL A 56 4.23 -0.28 9.43
C VAL A 56 4.55 1.00 10.19
N ARG A 57 4.54 2.10 9.46
CA ARG A 57 4.75 3.46 9.97
C ARG A 57 3.70 4.41 9.42
N GLU A 58 3.57 5.57 10.05
CA GLU A 58 2.77 6.66 9.49
C GLU A 58 3.43 7.19 8.21
N ALA A 59 2.59 7.52 7.22
CA ALA A 59 3.03 8.10 5.96
C ALA A 59 3.63 9.49 6.19
N ASN A 60 4.74 9.77 5.52
CA ASN A 60 5.30 11.11 5.46
C ASN A 60 4.44 12.01 4.56
N PRO A 61 4.56 13.34 4.67
CA PRO A 61 3.83 14.28 3.81
C PRO A 61 4.05 14.04 2.31
N ASP A 62 5.25 13.63 1.89
CA ASP A 62 5.54 13.28 0.48
C ASP A 62 4.76 12.03 0.02
N GLU A 63 4.73 10.98 0.83
CA GLU A 63 4.01 9.73 0.54
C GLU A 63 2.49 9.94 0.58
N THR A 64 2.04 10.78 1.51
CA THR A 64 0.64 11.23 1.60
C THR A 64 0.21 11.97 0.34
N ALA A 65 1.09 12.83 -0.21
CA ALA A 65 0.80 13.55 -1.44
C ALA A 65 0.68 12.60 -2.64
N LEU A 66 1.54 11.58 -2.72
CA LEU A 66 1.47 10.54 -3.75
C LEU A 66 0.17 9.72 -3.64
N TYR A 67 -0.19 9.30 -2.42
CA TYR A 67 -1.45 8.59 -2.18
C TYR A 67 -2.66 9.43 -2.61
N ASN A 68 -2.74 10.69 -2.18
CA ASN A 68 -3.86 11.56 -2.55
C ASN A 68 -3.92 11.83 -4.05
N ALA A 69 -2.77 11.94 -4.72
CA ALA A 69 -2.74 12.11 -6.17
C ALA A 69 -3.28 10.86 -6.88
N GLY A 70 -2.84 9.65 -6.48
CA GLY A 70 -3.34 8.39 -7.03
C GLY A 70 -4.82 8.15 -6.71
N LEU A 71 -5.26 8.50 -5.50
CA LEU A 71 -6.67 8.40 -5.09
C LEU A 71 -7.54 9.34 -5.92
N ALA A 72 -7.11 10.58 -6.10
CA ALA A 72 -7.83 11.55 -6.93
C ALA A 72 -7.93 11.07 -8.37
N GLU A 73 -6.84 10.55 -8.94
CA GLU A 73 -6.82 9.99 -10.29
C GLU A 73 -7.78 8.79 -10.41
N ALA A 74 -7.71 7.83 -9.50
CA ALA A 74 -8.60 6.66 -9.49
C ALA A 74 -10.08 7.03 -9.35
N LEU A 75 -10.41 8.05 -8.53
CA LEU A 75 -11.76 8.60 -8.43
C LEU A 75 -12.20 9.31 -9.72
N GLU A 76 -11.28 10.03 -10.37
CA GLU A 76 -11.55 10.71 -11.65
C GLU A 76 -11.75 9.73 -12.81
N GLU A 77 -10.98 8.64 -12.85
CA GLU A 77 -11.13 7.57 -13.83
C GLU A 77 -12.32 6.65 -13.54
N GLY A 78 -12.83 6.69 -12.31
CA GLY A 78 -13.93 5.85 -11.84
C GLY A 78 -13.51 4.40 -11.57
N ASP A 79 -12.22 4.20 -11.27
CA ASP A 79 -11.66 2.91 -10.86
C ASP A 79 -12.14 2.52 -9.45
N ILE A 80 -12.34 3.55 -8.60
CA ILE A 80 -12.91 3.44 -7.26
C ILE A 80 -14.00 4.49 -7.05
N THR A 81 -14.86 4.27 -6.05
CA THR A 81 -15.86 5.24 -5.57
C THR A 81 -15.45 5.90 -4.25
N GLU A 82 -16.16 6.97 -3.86
CA GLU A 82 -15.94 7.68 -2.59
C GLU A 82 -16.13 6.78 -1.35
N ASP A 83 -16.90 5.69 -1.46
CA ASP A 83 -17.06 4.69 -0.39
C ASP A 83 -15.91 3.66 -0.34
N GLU A 84 -15.17 3.49 -1.44
CA GLU A 84 -14.05 2.53 -1.56
C GLU A 84 -12.70 3.16 -1.20
N THR A 85 -12.68 4.43 -0.79
CA THR A 85 -11.44 5.13 -0.44
C THR A 85 -10.71 4.50 0.75
N ASP A 86 -11.44 3.85 1.66
CA ASP A 86 -10.88 3.11 2.80
C ASP A 86 -10.14 1.83 2.37
N GLU A 87 -10.53 1.24 1.25
CA GLU A 87 -9.90 0.02 0.70
C GLU A 87 -8.82 0.35 -0.33
N PHE A 88 -8.66 1.63 -0.68
CA PHE A 88 -7.70 2.06 -1.68
C PHE A 88 -6.28 2.09 -1.12
N ALA A 89 -5.36 1.45 -1.84
CA ALA A 89 -3.93 1.43 -1.53
C ALA A 89 -3.11 1.84 -2.76
N VAL A 90 -2.05 2.61 -2.55
CA VAL A 90 -1.14 3.05 -3.61
C VAL A 90 0.23 2.44 -3.40
N PHE A 91 0.77 1.79 -4.44
CA PHE A 91 2.15 1.33 -4.43
C PHE A 91 3.10 2.53 -4.62
N LEU A 92 4.05 2.68 -3.69
CA LEU A 92 5.10 3.71 -3.72
C LEU A 92 6.33 3.28 -4.52
N ILE A 93 6.33 2.03 -4.99
CA ILE A 93 7.38 1.44 -5.80
C ILE A 93 6.92 1.30 -7.26
N GLU A 94 7.86 1.38 -8.20
CA GLU A 94 7.62 0.99 -9.59
C GLU A 94 7.36 -0.52 -9.64
N THR A 95 6.09 -0.91 -9.72
CA THR A 95 5.67 -2.28 -10.00
C THR A 95 5.60 -2.48 -11.51
N ASP A 96 6.15 -3.58 -12.01
CA ASP A 96 6.00 -3.95 -13.42
C ASP A 96 4.65 -4.67 -13.54
N ASP A 97 3.64 -3.97 -14.07
CA ASP A 97 2.37 -4.60 -14.43
C ASP A 97 2.65 -5.52 -15.62
N MET A 98 2.52 -6.84 -15.44
CA MET A 98 2.65 -7.77 -16.56
C MET A 98 1.44 -7.59 -17.48
N GLU A 99 1.57 -6.76 -18.52
CA GLU A 99 0.66 -6.75 -19.69
C GLU A 99 0.52 -8.14 -20.33
#